data_AF-A0A831TL88-F1
#
_entry.id   AF-A0A831TL88-F1
#
_cell.length_a   1.000
_cell.length_b   1.000
_cell.length_c   1.000
_cell.angle_alpha   90.00
_cell.angle_beta   90.00
_cell.angle_gamma   90.00
#
_symmetry.space_group_name_H-M   'P 1'
#
loop_
_entity.id
_entity.type
_entity.pdbx_description
1 polymer ?
#
loop_
_entity_poly.entity_id
_entity_poly.type
_entity_poly.pdbx_seq_one_letter_code
_entity_poly.pdbx_strand_id
1 'polypeptide(L)' 'MSDQLPHIVLITTDELRKDALSYYGNQAISTPNLDRLAEQSIAFSNAYTASP' A
#
# COMPACT_ATOMS: atom_id res chain seq x y z
N MET A 1 2.81 19.09 -24.67
CA MET A 1 2.83 18.38 -23.38
C MET A 1 1.56 18.79 -22.64
N SER A 2 0.88 17.86 -21.97
CA SER A 2 -0.35 18.19 -21.24
C SER A 2 -0.01 19.12 -20.07
N ASP A 3 -0.51 20.35 -20.07
CA ASP A 3 -0.37 21.32 -18.96
C ASP A 3 -1.22 20.97 -17.73
N GLN A 4 -1.87 19.80 -17.70
CA GLN A 4 -2.55 19.31 -16.52
C GLN A 4 -1.60 18.53 -15.61
N LEU A 5 -1.50 19.01 -14.36
CA LEU A 5 -0.83 18.31 -13.28
C LEU A 5 -1.57 16.99 -12.96
N PRO A 6 -0.85 15.93 -12.55
CA PRO A 6 -1.47 14.69 -12.15
C PRO A 6 -2.30 14.88 -10.87
N HIS A 7 -3.39 14.14 -10.76
CA HIS A 7 -4.11 14.01 -9.49
C HIS A 7 -3.32 13.09 -8.56
N ILE A 8 -3.08 13.56 -7.32
CA ILE A 8 -2.39 12.82 -6.28
C ILE A 8 -3.41 12.44 -5.22
N VAL A 9 -3.56 11.14 -4.95
CA VAL A 9 -4.43 10.61 -3.89
C VAL A 9 -3.55 9.93 -2.86
N LEU A 10 -3.57 10.44 -1.63
CA LEU A 10 -2.88 9.85 -0.48
C LEU A 10 -3.90 9.12 0.39
N ILE A 11 -3.76 7.80 0.49
CA ILE A 11 -4.59 6.96 1.35
C ILE A 11 -3.72 6.49 2.51
N THR A 12 -4.19 6.72 3.73
CA THR A 12 -3.56 6.23 4.96
C THR A 12 -4.58 5.45 5.78
N THR A 13 -4.09 4.52 6.59
CA THR A 13 -4.88 3.68 7.47
C THR A 13 -4.37 3.84 8.88
N ASP A 14 -5.26 3.84 9.86
CA ASP A 14 -4.88 3.86 11.27
C ASP A 14 -4.53 2.44 11.74
N GLU A 15 -3.41 2.28 12.44
CA GLU A 15 -2.92 1.03 13.04
C GLU A 15 -2.76 -0.21 12.13
N LEU A 16 -2.74 -0.04 10.80
CA LEU A 16 -2.56 -1.18 9.87
C LEU A 16 -1.13 -1.73 9.93
N ARG A 17 -0.99 -2.96 10.41
CA ARG A 17 0.28 -3.67 10.42
C ARG A 17 0.63 -4.22 9.04
N LYS A 18 1.91 -4.20 8.70
CA LYS A 18 2.45 -4.80 7.46
C LYS A 18 2.06 -6.28 7.30
N ASP A 19 2.13 -7.05 8.39
CA ASP A 19 1.83 -8.48 8.39
C ASP A 19 0.33 -8.81 8.37
N ALA A 20 -0.55 -7.80 8.35
CA ALA A 20 -1.98 -7.99 8.16
C ALA A 20 -2.39 -8.11 6.67
N LEU A 21 -1.45 -7.86 5.73
CA LEU A 21 -1.73 -7.87 4.30
C LEU A 21 -1.30 -9.19 3.65
N SER A 22 -2.16 -9.76 2.79
CA SER A 22 -1.84 -11.01 2.07
C SER A 22 -0.66 -10.86 1.11
N TYR A 23 -0.51 -9.71 0.46
CA TYR A 23 0.65 -9.39 -0.36
C TYR A 23 2.00 -9.55 0.38
N TYR A 24 2.03 -9.30 1.70
CA TYR A 24 3.24 -9.49 2.51
C TYR A 24 3.36 -10.91 3.12
N GLY A 25 2.54 -11.86 2.67
CA GLY A 25 2.63 -13.27 3.04
C GLY A 25 1.64 -13.73 4.11
N ASN A 26 0.67 -12.91 4.50
CA ASN A 26 -0.40 -13.35 5.40
C ASN A 26 -1.31 -14.38 4.69
N GLN A 27 -1.42 -15.59 5.24
CA GLN A 27 -2.24 -16.66 4.67
C GLN A 27 -3.67 -16.73 5.24
N ALA A 28 -3.94 -16.01 6.34
CA ALA A 28 -5.23 -16.03 7.03
C ALA A 28 -6.15 -14.88 6.60
N ILE A 29 -5.57 -13.75 6.20
CA ILE A 29 -6.30 -12.53 5.81
C ILE A 29 -6.24 -12.37 4.28
N SER A 30 -7.36 -12.02 3.66
CA SER A 30 -7.42 -11.73 2.23
C SER A 30 -7.59 -10.23 2.00
N THR A 31 -6.66 -9.61 1.27
CA THR A 31 -6.69 -8.19 0.90
C THR A 31 -6.65 -7.97 -0.62
N PRO A 32 -7.61 -8.51 -1.40
CA PRO A 32 -7.49 -8.62 -2.86
C PRO A 32 -7.36 -7.28 -3.59
N ASN A 33 -7.94 -6.20 -3.05
CA ASN A 33 -7.81 -4.86 -3.64
C ASN A 33 -6.42 -4.26 -3.44
N LEU A 34 -5.80 -4.50 -2.28
CA LEU A 34 -4.45 -4.04 -1.98
C LEU A 34 -3.41 -4.89 -2.68
N ASP A 35 -3.64 -6.20 -2.80
CA ASP A 35 -2.77 -7.12 -3.53
C ASP A 35 -2.71 -6.72 -5.01
N ARG A 36 -3.86 -6.51 -5.65
CA ARG A 36 -3.93 -6.03 -7.04
C ARG A 36 -3.25 -4.67 -7.21
N LEU A 37 -3.38 -3.76 -6.24
CA LEU A 37 -2.69 -2.47 -6.28
C LEU A 37 -1.18 -2.66 -6.22
N ALA A 38 -0.70 -3.52 -5.33
CA ALA A 38 0.73 -3.79 -5.15
C ALA A 38 1.37 -4.45 -6.39
N GLU A 39 0.68 -5.38 -7.06
CA GLU A 39 1.13 -6.01 -8.31
C GLU A 39 1.30 -5.02 -9.47
N GLN A 40 0.57 -3.90 -9.44
CA GLN A 40 0.60 -2.85 -10.47
C GLN A 40 1.45 -1.64 -10.06
N SER A 41 2.10 -1.70 -8.90
CA SER A 41 2.80 -0.58 -8.28
C SER A 41 4.22 -0.94 -7.85
N ILE A 42 4.93 0.05 -7.32
CA ILE A 42 6.16 -0.18 -6.56
C ILE A 42 5.78 -0.35 -5.09
N ALA A 43 6.05 -1.53 -4.53
CA ALA A 43 5.84 -1.82 -3.12
C ALA A 43 7.14 -1.67 -2.31
N PHE A 44 7.10 -0.90 -1.24
CA PHE A 44 8.25 -0.70 -0.35
C PHE A 44 8.24 -1.75 0.76
N SER A 45 9.12 -2.74 0.67
CA SER A 45 9.24 -3.80 1.68
C SER A 45 9.82 -3.32 3.03
N ASN A 46 10.48 -2.16 3.06
CA ASN A 46 11.14 -1.59 4.24
C ASN A 46 10.65 -0.15 4.53
N ALA A 47 9.34 0.07 4.58
CA ALA A 47 8.75 1.35 4.97
C ALA A 47 8.60 1.44 6.49
N TYR A 48 9.12 2.52 7.11
CA TYR A 48 9.07 2.77 8.55
C TYR A 48 8.38 4.11 8.83
N THR A 49 7.56 4.16 9.88
CA THR A 49 7.04 5.43 10.40
C THR A 49 8.11 6.20 11.16
N ALA A 50 8.07 7.54 11.11
CA ALA A 50 9.01 8.38 11.83
C ALA A 50 8.76 8.37 13.35
N SER A 51 7.51 8.14 13.77
CA SER A 51 7.08 7.96 15.16
C SER A 51 6.02 6.86 15.22
N PRO A 52 6.04 5.97 16.22
CA PRO A 52 4.98 5.00 16.44
C PRO A 52 3.62 5.68 16.69
#